data_AF-A0AAU1EQV0-F1
#
_entry.id   AF-A0AAU1EQV0-F1
#
_cell.length_a   1.000
_cell.length_b   1.000
_cell.length_c   1.000
_cell.angle_alpha   90.00
_cell.angle_beta   90.00
_cell.angle_gamma   90.00
#
_symmetry.space_group_name_H-M   'P 1'
#
loop_
_entity.id
_entity.type
_entity.pdbx_description
1 polymer ?
#
loop_
_entity_poly.entity_id
_entity_poly.type
_entity_poly.pdbx_seq_one_letter_code
_entity_poly.pdbx_strand_id
1 'polypeptide(L)'
;MSLDDHRPAVPAPDPFTAAGMSVAAQWGAALGGPEKLEVSLKALEPVLKREHQMRLRQQDIQAAAAARREEAEEAAAGRKAAAEEAAAARQQAALQADAERAAREAIEKRHHTYRMATLTAGMAASLCMLGSGIYVAPVNGWLAAGLCGPSMLALVKIFVLKKSDDADMRASERTGREAANVGTPPSGGPQVP
;
A
#
# COMPACT_ATOMS: atom_id res chain seq x y z
N MET A 1 74.17 -36.39 -1.74
CA MET A 1 73.24 -35.26 -1.57
C MET A 1 73.19 -34.93 -0.11
N SER A 2 73.89 -33.87 0.30
CA SER A 2 73.99 -33.43 1.69
C SER A 2 72.72 -32.65 2.04
N LEU A 3 72.02 -33.08 3.10
CA LEU A 3 70.95 -32.31 3.72
C LEU A 3 71.62 -31.20 4.52
N ASP A 4 71.85 -30.06 3.86
CA ASP A 4 72.39 -28.87 4.51
C ASP A 4 71.39 -28.35 5.57
N ASP A 5 71.98 -28.15 6.74
CA ASP A 5 71.43 -27.78 8.03
C ASP A 5 70.76 -26.39 7.97
N HIS A 6 69.45 -26.35 7.71
CA HIS A 6 68.66 -25.12 7.66
C HIS A 6 68.22 -24.72 9.08
N ARG A 7 69.17 -24.23 9.88
CA ARG A 7 68.88 -23.68 11.22
C ARG A 7 68.22 -22.30 11.05
N PRO A 8 66.96 -22.10 11.44
CA PRO A 8 66.30 -20.80 11.31
C PRO A 8 67.06 -19.77 12.15
N ALA A 9 67.36 -18.61 11.55
CA ALA A 9 68.02 -17.51 12.22
C ALA A 9 67.22 -17.10 13.46
N VAL A 10 67.89 -17.04 14.62
CA VAL A 10 67.27 -16.58 15.85
C VAL A 10 66.81 -15.13 15.63
N PRO A 11 65.50 -14.83 15.76
CA PRO A 11 65.01 -13.48 15.56
C PRO A 11 65.68 -12.54 16.56
N ALA A 12 66.12 -11.37 16.06
CA ALA A 12 66.73 -10.34 16.90
C ALA A 12 65.77 -9.98 18.06
N PRO A 13 66.29 -9.76 19.27
CA PRO A 13 65.44 -9.45 20.42
C PRO A 13 64.64 -8.17 20.17
N ASP A 14 63.33 -8.25 20.40
CA ASP A 14 62.41 -7.12 20.26
C ASP A 14 62.90 -5.93 21.13
N PRO A 15 62.99 -4.70 20.57
CA PRO A 15 63.42 -3.51 21.29
C PRO A 15 62.66 -3.28 22.60
N PHE A 16 61.39 -3.68 22.70
CA PHE A 16 60.62 -3.57 23.94
C PHE A 16 61.15 -4.50 25.04
N THR A 17 61.57 -5.71 24.69
CA THR A 17 62.13 -6.67 25.63
C THR A 17 63.51 -6.24 26.10
N ALA A 18 64.34 -5.70 25.19
CA ALA A 18 65.64 -5.14 25.52
C ALA A 18 65.52 -3.92 26.47
N ALA A 19 64.57 -3.03 26.20
CA ALA A 19 64.27 -1.90 27.09
C ALA A 19 63.70 -2.36 28.45
N GLY A 20 62.84 -3.38 28.46
CA GLY A 20 62.30 -3.96 29.70
C GLY A 20 63.38 -4.55 30.60
N MET A 21 64.36 -5.27 30.02
CA MET A 21 65.47 -5.84 30.78
C MET A 21 66.41 -4.77 31.35
N SER A 22 66.66 -3.67 30.63
CA SER A 22 67.50 -2.58 31.14
C SER A 22 66.84 -1.86 32.31
N VAL A 23 65.53 -1.64 32.26
CA VAL A 23 64.75 -1.09 33.39
C VAL A 23 64.78 -2.06 34.57
N ALA A 24 64.51 -3.35 34.35
CA ALA A 24 64.57 -4.36 35.41
C ALA A 24 65.93 -4.39 36.11
N ALA A 25 67.03 -4.28 35.36
CA ALA A 25 68.39 -4.20 35.91
C ALA A 25 68.59 -2.93 36.77
N GLN A 26 68.10 -1.77 36.32
CA GLN A 26 68.16 -0.53 37.10
C GLN A 26 67.39 -0.62 38.42
N TRP A 27 66.20 -1.22 38.40
CA TRP A 27 65.40 -1.43 39.61
C TRP A 27 66.05 -2.44 40.57
N GLY A 28 66.66 -3.50 40.03
CA GLY A 28 67.40 -4.49 40.84
C GLY A 28 68.58 -3.87 41.56
N ALA A 29 69.31 -2.96 40.90
CA ALA A 29 70.38 -2.19 41.52
C ALA A 29 69.86 -1.21 42.60
N ALA A 30 68.75 -0.51 42.33
CA ALA A 30 68.17 0.46 43.25
C ALA A 30 67.56 -0.18 44.53
N LEU A 31 66.99 -1.38 44.43
CA LEU A 31 66.34 -2.07 45.55
C LEU A 31 67.30 -2.92 46.39
N GLY A 32 68.59 -2.99 46.04
CA GLY A 32 69.61 -3.72 46.81
C GLY A 32 69.73 -5.21 46.45
N GLY A 33 69.51 -5.57 45.19
CA GLY A 33 69.76 -6.91 44.65
C GLY A 33 68.52 -7.60 44.06
N PRO A 34 68.71 -8.68 43.27
CA PRO A 34 67.62 -9.38 42.56
C PRO A 34 66.60 -10.03 43.51
N GLU A 35 67.03 -10.49 44.68
CA GLU A 35 66.17 -11.11 45.71
C GLU A 35 65.04 -10.17 46.18
N LYS A 36 65.36 -8.88 46.41
CA LYS A 36 64.36 -7.90 46.85
C LYS A 36 63.40 -7.52 45.73
N LEU A 37 63.90 -7.49 44.49
CA LEU A 37 63.07 -7.26 43.32
C LEU A 37 62.04 -8.39 43.15
N GLU A 38 62.42 -9.64 43.37
CA GLU A 38 61.49 -10.78 43.33
C GLU A 38 60.38 -10.67 44.39
N VAL A 39 60.73 -10.36 45.64
CA VAL A 39 59.75 -10.17 46.72
C VAL A 39 58.79 -9.02 46.39
N SER A 40 59.30 -7.91 45.84
CA SER A 40 58.47 -6.77 45.46
C SER A 40 57.54 -7.07 44.27
N LEU A 41 58.00 -7.86 43.29
CA LEU A 41 57.16 -8.31 42.19
C LEU A 41 56.05 -9.23 42.67
N LYS A 42 56.37 -10.20 43.54
CA LYS A 42 55.36 -11.08 44.18
C LYS A 42 54.33 -10.30 44.98
N ALA A 43 54.74 -9.23 45.67
CA ALA A 43 53.81 -8.36 46.39
C ALA A 43 52.90 -7.53 45.46
N LEU A 44 53.34 -7.23 44.23
CA LEU A 44 52.59 -6.47 43.23
C LEU A 44 51.63 -7.33 42.39
N GLU A 45 51.89 -8.63 42.23
CA GLU A 45 51.00 -9.58 41.53
C GLU A 45 49.51 -9.43 41.85
N PRO A 46 49.07 -9.34 43.13
CA PRO A 46 47.64 -9.18 43.44
C PRO A 46 47.06 -7.86 42.95
N VAL A 47 47.85 -6.78 42.94
CA VAL A 47 47.41 -5.46 42.46
C VAL A 47 47.29 -5.49 40.93
N LEU A 48 48.31 -6.01 40.24
CA LEU A 48 48.30 -6.16 38.78
C LEU A 48 47.13 -7.02 38.31
N LYS A 49 46.84 -8.12 39.02
CA LYS A 49 45.70 -8.99 38.71
C LYS A 49 44.36 -8.27 38.85
N ARG A 50 44.18 -7.47 39.91
CA ARG A 50 42.95 -6.66 40.10
C ARG A 50 42.80 -5.61 39.01
N GLU A 51 43.86 -4.91 38.67
CA GLU A 51 43.84 -3.88 37.64
C GLU A 51 43.56 -4.47 36.26
N HIS A 52 44.19 -5.59 35.93
CA HIS A 52 43.93 -6.31 34.69
C HIS A 52 42.47 -6.77 34.62
N GLN A 53 41.91 -7.34 35.68
CA GLN A 53 40.50 -7.71 35.76
C GLN A 53 39.56 -6.51 35.61
N MET A 54 39.92 -5.36 36.18
CA MET A 54 39.16 -4.11 36.01
C MET A 54 39.18 -3.64 34.55
N ARG A 55 40.33 -3.66 33.88
CA ARG A 55 40.43 -3.30 32.46
C ARG A 55 39.63 -4.24 31.57
N LEU A 56 39.68 -5.56 31.81
CA LEU A 56 38.87 -6.53 31.07
C LEU A 56 37.36 -6.24 31.24
N ARG A 57 36.90 -6.04 32.48
CA ARG A 57 35.49 -5.65 32.74
C ARG A 57 35.11 -4.34 32.05
N GLN A 58 36.02 -3.37 32.02
CA GLN A 58 35.77 -2.10 31.34
C GLN A 58 35.65 -2.30 29.83
N GLN A 59 36.48 -3.15 29.22
CA GLN A 59 36.37 -3.53 27.81
C GLN A 59 35.05 -4.27 27.53
N ASP A 60 34.64 -5.19 28.40
CA ASP A 60 33.37 -5.90 28.27
C ASP A 60 32.17 -4.94 28.34
N ILE A 61 32.19 -3.98 29.26
CA ILE A 61 31.17 -2.94 29.38
C ILE A 61 31.13 -2.07 28.12
N GLN A 62 32.29 -1.69 27.59
CA GLN A 62 32.37 -0.90 26.36
C GLN A 62 31.85 -1.68 25.15
N ALA A 63 32.22 -2.95 25.01
CA ALA A 63 31.73 -3.83 23.95
C ALA A 63 30.21 -4.03 24.04
N ALA A 64 29.68 -4.26 25.25
CA ALA A 64 28.25 -4.40 25.48
C ALA A 64 27.49 -3.09 25.19
N ALA A 65 28.08 -1.93 25.52
CA ALA A 65 27.48 -0.64 25.22
C ALA A 65 27.49 -0.33 23.71
N ALA A 66 28.53 -0.73 22.99
CA ALA A 66 28.61 -0.60 21.53
C ALA A 66 27.54 -1.48 20.85
N ALA A 67 27.43 -2.75 21.22
CA ALA A 67 26.42 -3.66 20.68
C ALA A 67 24.98 -3.11 20.89
N ARG A 68 24.68 -2.59 22.10
CA ARG A 68 23.37 -1.97 22.37
C ARG A 68 23.09 -0.72 21.54
N ARG A 69 24.13 0.05 21.18
CA ARG A 69 23.96 1.22 20.30
C ARG A 69 23.64 0.79 18.89
N GLU A 70 24.33 -0.22 18.37
CA GLU A 70 24.06 -0.79 17.04
C GLU A 70 22.62 -1.33 16.98
N GLU A 71 22.20 -2.14 17.94
CA GLU A 71 20.81 -2.63 18.02
C GLU A 71 19.78 -1.49 18.11
N ALA A 72 20.08 -0.43 18.87
CA ALA A 72 19.19 0.72 19.01
C ALA A 72 19.10 1.55 17.72
N GLU A 73 20.20 1.68 16.99
CA GLU A 73 20.27 2.36 15.68
C GLU A 73 19.51 1.58 14.61
N GLU A 74 19.68 0.25 14.56
CA GLU A 74 18.90 -0.62 13.68
C GLU A 74 17.40 -0.55 13.99
N ALA A 75 17.01 -0.62 15.27
CA ALA A 75 15.62 -0.47 15.68
C ALA A 75 15.08 0.94 15.36
N ALA A 76 15.89 1.98 15.46
CA ALA A 76 15.50 3.33 15.07
C ALA A 76 15.34 3.46 13.55
N ALA A 77 16.24 2.86 12.75
CA ALA A 77 16.15 2.82 11.30
C ALA A 77 14.89 2.06 10.84
N GLY A 78 14.62 0.89 11.43
CA GLY A 78 13.41 0.11 11.14
C GLY A 78 12.12 0.89 11.45
N ARG A 79 12.08 1.63 12.57
CA ARG A 79 10.93 2.49 12.90
C ARG A 79 10.76 3.66 11.93
N LYS A 80 11.86 4.25 11.44
CA LYS A 80 11.79 5.33 10.44
C LYS A 80 11.26 4.80 9.11
N ALA A 81 11.79 3.67 8.63
CA ALA A 81 11.31 3.03 7.41
C ALA A 81 9.81 2.69 7.49
N ALA A 82 9.37 2.08 8.59
CA ALA A 82 7.95 1.77 8.80
C ALA A 82 7.07 3.04 8.86
N ALA A 83 7.57 4.13 9.42
CA ALA A 83 6.85 5.41 9.44
C ALA A 83 6.73 6.04 8.04
N GLU A 84 7.76 5.96 7.23
CA GLU A 84 7.76 6.44 5.84
C GLU A 84 6.81 5.62 4.97
N GLU A 85 6.82 4.29 5.09
CA GLU A 85 5.87 3.40 4.41
C GLU A 85 4.42 3.70 4.81
N ALA A 86 4.17 3.90 6.11
CA ALA A 86 2.84 4.27 6.60
C ALA A 86 2.40 5.65 6.09
N ALA A 87 3.32 6.61 5.95
CA ALA A 87 3.02 7.92 5.37
C ALA A 87 2.69 7.81 3.87
N ALA A 88 3.46 7.02 3.11
CA ALA A 88 3.19 6.76 1.69
C ALA A 88 1.84 6.08 1.48
N ALA A 89 1.49 5.08 2.31
CA ALA A 89 0.20 4.40 2.26
C ALA A 89 -0.96 5.38 2.53
N ARG A 90 -0.82 6.31 3.49
CA ARG A 90 -1.83 7.34 3.77
C ARG A 90 -2.01 8.29 2.59
N GLN A 91 -0.92 8.70 1.94
CA GLN A 91 -1.00 9.54 0.74
C GLN A 91 -1.73 8.84 -0.40
N GLN A 92 -1.42 7.56 -0.64
CA GLN A 92 -2.12 6.77 -1.66
C GLN A 92 -3.61 6.61 -1.34
N ALA A 93 -3.96 6.34 -0.08
CA ALA A 93 -5.35 6.23 0.34
C ALA A 93 -6.11 7.57 0.18
N ALA A 94 -5.47 8.71 0.46
CA ALA A 94 -6.05 10.02 0.23
C ALA A 94 -6.31 10.28 -1.26
N LEU A 95 -5.35 9.97 -2.13
CA LEU A 95 -5.50 10.10 -3.59
C LEU A 95 -6.63 9.21 -4.12
N GLN A 96 -6.76 7.98 -3.61
CA GLN A 96 -7.85 7.08 -3.98
C GLN A 96 -9.21 7.60 -3.51
N ALA A 97 -9.30 8.12 -2.28
CA ALA A 97 -10.53 8.68 -1.75
C ALA A 97 -10.99 9.91 -2.57
N ASP A 98 -10.06 10.77 -2.97
CA ASP A 98 -10.39 11.94 -3.81
C ASP A 98 -10.79 11.54 -5.23
N ALA A 99 -10.11 10.54 -5.82
CA ALA A 99 -10.50 9.97 -7.11
C ALA A 99 -11.92 9.36 -7.06
N GLU A 100 -12.27 8.66 -5.98
CA GLU A 100 -13.60 8.08 -5.80
C GLU A 100 -14.68 9.17 -5.65
N ARG A 101 -14.41 10.23 -4.88
CA ARG A 101 -15.33 11.38 -4.77
C ARG A 101 -15.55 12.04 -6.13
N ALA A 102 -14.49 12.29 -6.89
CA ALA A 102 -14.58 12.86 -8.23
C ALA A 102 -15.39 11.96 -9.18
N ALA A 103 -15.22 10.64 -9.09
CA ALA A 103 -16.00 9.69 -9.88
C ALA A 103 -17.49 9.71 -9.54
N ARG A 104 -17.85 9.78 -8.25
CA ARG A 104 -19.25 9.89 -7.79
C ARG A 104 -19.89 11.19 -8.28
N GLU A 105 -19.19 12.32 -8.13
CA GLU A 105 -19.68 13.62 -8.63
C GLU A 105 -19.89 13.62 -10.15
N ALA A 106 -19.02 12.96 -10.91
CA ALA A 106 -19.17 12.85 -12.36
C ALA A 106 -20.42 12.05 -12.76
N ILE A 107 -20.75 10.98 -12.01
CA ILE A 107 -21.96 10.17 -12.23
C ILE A 107 -23.21 11.00 -11.89
N GLU A 108 -23.21 11.70 -10.75
CA GLU A 108 -24.33 12.56 -10.33
C GLU A 108 -24.62 13.68 -11.33
N LYS A 109 -23.58 14.34 -11.85
CA LYS A 109 -23.71 15.38 -12.88
C LYS A 109 -24.36 14.83 -14.15
N ARG A 110 -23.94 13.65 -14.62
CA ARG A 110 -24.55 13.01 -15.79
C ARG A 110 -26.02 12.71 -15.55
N HIS A 111 -26.35 12.13 -14.39
CA HIS A 111 -27.73 11.81 -14.04
C HIS A 111 -28.61 13.07 -13.96
N HIS A 112 -28.11 14.15 -13.38
CA HIS A 112 -28.81 15.44 -13.34
C HIS A 112 -29.04 16.00 -14.75
N THR A 113 -28.01 16.02 -15.60
CA THR A 113 -28.12 16.48 -16.99
C THR A 113 -29.14 15.67 -17.78
N TYR A 114 -29.13 14.33 -17.67
CA TYR A 114 -30.12 13.49 -18.35
C TYR A 114 -31.55 13.74 -17.85
N ARG A 115 -31.71 13.96 -16.55
CA ARG A 115 -33.01 14.29 -15.95
C ARG A 115 -33.53 15.63 -16.47
N MET A 116 -32.68 16.67 -16.46
CA MET A 116 -33.04 17.99 -16.98
C MET A 116 -33.34 17.94 -18.49
N ALA A 117 -32.50 17.28 -19.28
CA ALA A 117 -32.70 17.14 -20.73
C ALA A 117 -34.03 16.44 -21.04
N THR A 118 -34.41 15.41 -20.27
CA THR A 118 -35.69 14.73 -20.48
C THR A 118 -36.88 15.61 -20.12
N LEU A 119 -36.79 16.38 -19.01
CA LEU A 119 -37.84 17.32 -18.63
C LEU A 119 -38.03 18.41 -19.70
N THR A 120 -36.93 18.98 -20.21
CA THR A 120 -36.98 19.98 -21.28
C THR A 120 -37.57 19.39 -22.57
N ALA A 121 -37.16 18.18 -22.97
CA ALA A 121 -37.72 17.50 -24.13
C ALA A 121 -39.22 17.22 -23.97
N GLY A 122 -39.66 16.79 -22.79
CA GLY A 122 -41.07 16.56 -22.48
C GLY A 122 -41.91 17.85 -22.51
N MET A 123 -41.37 18.95 -22.00
CA MET A 123 -42.01 20.27 -22.06
C MET A 123 -42.15 20.75 -23.52
N ALA A 124 -41.08 20.63 -24.31
CA ALA A 124 -41.09 21.01 -25.73
C ALA A 124 -42.12 20.17 -26.52
N ALA A 125 -42.15 18.85 -26.30
CA ALA A 125 -43.13 17.98 -26.95
C ALA A 125 -44.58 18.35 -26.60
N SER A 126 -44.84 18.67 -25.32
CA SER A 126 -46.17 19.10 -24.86
C SER A 126 -46.61 20.41 -25.51
N LEU A 127 -45.71 21.39 -25.63
CA LEU A 127 -45.98 22.65 -26.33
C LEU A 127 -46.23 22.43 -27.82
N CYS A 128 -45.45 21.56 -28.48
CA CYS A 128 -45.67 21.20 -29.88
C CYS A 128 -47.05 20.57 -30.08
N MET A 129 -47.46 19.63 -29.21
CA MET A 129 -48.79 19.00 -29.29
C MET A 129 -49.93 19.99 -29.03
N LEU A 130 -49.78 20.89 -28.05
CA LEU A 130 -50.76 21.95 -27.78
C LEU A 130 -50.89 22.90 -28.99
N GLY A 131 -49.76 23.36 -29.52
CA GLY A 131 -49.72 24.23 -30.70
C GLY A 131 -50.33 23.56 -31.94
N SER A 132 -50.07 22.26 -32.13
CA SER A 132 -50.64 21.47 -33.23
C SER A 132 -52.16 21.35 -33.09
N GLY A 133 -52.66 21.15 -31.86
CA GLY A 133 -54.11 21.12 -31.59
C GLY A 133 -54.81 22.44 -31.93
N ILE A 134 -54.22 23.57 -31.54
CA ILE A 134 -54.76 24.90 -31.84
C ILE A 134 -54.78 25.17 -33.34
N TYR A 135 -53.73 24.76 -34.06
CA TYR A 135 -53.62 24.97 -35.50
C TYR A 135 -54.65 24.18 -36.32
N VAL A 136 -55.00 22.96 -35.90
CA VAL A 136 -55.92 22.07 -36.63
C VAL A 136 -57.40 22.36 -36.31
N ALA A 137 -57.69 23.01 -35.17
CA ALA A 137 -59.04 23.29 -34.68
C ALA A 137 -60.01 23.92 -35.72
N PRO A 138 -59.63 24.90 -36.56
CA PRO A 138 -60.58 25.54 -37.47
C PRO A 138 -60.92 24.71 -38.72
N VAL A 139 -60.14 23.66 -39.02
CA VAL A 139 -60.30 22.91 -40.28
C VAL A 139 -61.16 21.66 -40.07
N ASN A 140 -61.06 20.95 -38.94
CA ASN A 140 -61.85 19.73 -38.66
C ASN A 140 -61.97 19.40 -37.15
N GLY A 141 -63.06 19.82 -36.49
CA GLY A 141 -63.26 19.65 -35.05
C GLY A 141 -63.39 18.20 -34.55
N TRP A 142 -63.88 17.27 -35.37
CA TRP A 142 -63.96 15.82 -35.02
C TRP A 142 -62.55 15.21 -34.89
N LEU A 143 -61.65 15.51 -35.83
CA LEU A 143 -60.29 14.97 -35.82
C LEU A 143 -59.51 15.45 -34.59
N ALA A 144 -59.76 16.66 -34.11
CA ALA A 144 -59.19 17.14 -32.84
C ALA A 144 -59.63 16.26 -31.64
N ALA A 145 -60.90 15.84 -31.60
CA ALA A 145 -61.40 14.96 -30.53
C ALA A 145 -60.85 13.52 -30.63
N GLY A 146 -60.63 13.00 -31.84
CA GLY A 146 -60.03 11.68 -32.05
C GLY A 146 -58.52 11.62 -31.80
N LEU A 147 -57.79 12.68 -32.16
CA LEU A 147 -56.34 12.78 -32.02
C LEU A 147 -55.90 13.12 -30.58
N CYS A 148 -56.76 13.79 -29.81
CA CYS A 148 -56.59 14.02 -28.37
C CYS A 148 -57.13 12.84 -27.51
N GLY A 149 -57.30 11.67 -28.12
CA GLY A 149 -57.79 10.46 -27.46
C GLY A 149 -56.76 9.76 -26.56
N PRO A 150 -57.12 8.61 -25.95
CA PRO A 150 -56.33 7.90 -24.93
C PRO A 150 -54.90 7.53 -25.34
N SER A 151 -54.59 7.51 -26.64
CA SER A 151 -53.24 7.31 -27.16
C SER A 151 -52.29 8.47 -26.79
N MET A 152 -52.79 9.71 -26.77
CA MET A 152 -52.01 10.87 -26.33
C MET A 152 -51.80 10.82 -24.81
N LEU A 153 -52.80 10.38 -24.05
CA LEU A 153 -52.69 10.14 -22.61
C LEU A 153 -51.65 9.06 -22.28
N ALA A 154 -51.56 7.99 -23.09
CA ALA A 154 -50.56 6.94 -22.92
C ALA A 154 -49.14 7.46 -23.20
N LEU A 155 -48.95 8.24 -24.27
CA LEU A 155 -47.64 8.82 -24.61
C LEU A 155 -47.22 9.90 -23.60
N VAL A 156 -48.14 10.76 -23.16
CA VAL A 156 -47.88 11.72 -22.09
C VAL A 156 -47.56 10.99 -20.79
N LYS A 157 -48.24 9.90 -20.44
CA LYS A 157 -47.90 9.08 -19.27
C LYS A 157 -46.49 8.50 -19.37
N ILE A 158 -46.12 7.94 -20.53
CA ILE A 158 -44.80 7.34 -20.75
C ILE A 158 -43.69 8.41 -20.71
N PHE A 159 -43.91 9.56 -21.34
CA PHE A 159 -42.91 10.64 -21.41
C PHE A 159 -42.82 11.49 -20.14
N VAL A 160 -43.94 11.77 -19.46
CA VAL A 160 -43.99 12.66 -18.29
C VAL A 160 -43.70 11.91 -16.99
N LEU A 161 -44.20 10.68 -16.82
CA LEU A 161 -43.92 9.96 -15.57
C LEU A 161 -42.54 9.32 -15.59
N LYS A 162 -41.96 9.05 -16.77
CA LYS A 162 -40.65 8.41 -16.99
C LYS A 162 -40.27 7.36 -15.92
N LYS A 163 -41.28 6.68 -15.40
CA LYS A 163 -41.15 5.51 -14.54
C LYS A 163 -41.34 4.36 -15.49
N SER A 164 -40.39 4.22 -16.42
CA SER A 164 -40.06 2.89 -16.90
C SER A 164 -39.45 2.23 -15.67
N ASP A 165 -40.32 1.65 -14.86
CA ASP A 165 -39.93 0.80 -13.74
C ASP A 165 -39.06 -0.31 -14.37
N ASP A 166 -37.97 -0.70 -13.73
CA ASP A 166 -37.16 -1.85 -14.21
C ASP A 166 -38.04 -3.09 -14.45
N ALA A 167 -39.20 -3.15 -13.79
CA ALA A 167 -40.25 -4.13 -14.02
C ALA A 167 -40.84 -4.11 -15.44
N ASP A 168 -41.06 -2.95 -16.07
CA ASP A 168 -41.60 -2.85 -17.43
C ASP A 168 -40.55 -3.23 -18.48
N MET A 169 -39.28 -2.92 -18.24
CA MET A 169 -38.18 -3.35 -19.11
C MET A 169 -37.95 -4.86 -19.01
N ARG A 170 -38.04 -5.42 -17.80
CA ARG A 170 -38.04 -6.89 -17.59
C ARG A 170 -39.29 -7.57 -18.16
N ALA A 171 -40.45 -6.92 -18.14
CA ALA A 171 -41.67 -7.45 -18.72
C ALA A 171 -41.61 -7.49 -20.26
N SER A 172 -41.03 -6.47 -20.88
CA SER A 172 -40.81 -6.42 -22.33
C SER A 172 -39.73 -7.41 -22.78
N GLU A 173 -38.66 -7.61 -22.01
CA GLU A 173 -37.69 -8.69 -22.26
C GLU A 173 -38.35 -10.08 -22.20
N ARG A 174 -39.20 -10.33 -21.20
CA ARG A 174 -39.95 -11.60 -21.09
C ARG A 174 -40.89 -11.80 -22.27
N THR A 175 -41.65 -10.77 -22.63
CA THR A 175 -42.60 -10.83 -23.75
C THR A 175 -41.87 -11.04 -25.09
N GLY A 176 -40.70 -10.42 -25.28
CA GLY A 176 -39.85 -10.65 -26.45
C GLY A 176 -39.30 -12.08 -26.53
N ARG A 177 -38.90 -12.65 -25.39
CA ARG A 177 -38.45 -14.04 -25.30
C ARG A 177 -39.58 -15.05 -25.56
N GLU A 178 -40.78 -14.72 -25.10
CA GLU A 178 -41.98 -15.54 -25.28
C GLU A 178 -42.44 -15.51 -26.75
N ALA A 179 -42.45 -14.34 -27.40
CA ALA A 179 -42.71 -14.21 -28.83
C ALA A 179 -41.68 -14.96 -29.69
N ALA A 180 -40.39 -14.94 -29.30
CA ALA A 180 -39.34 -15.70 -29.99
C ALA A 180 -39.52 -17.22 -29.83
N ASN A 181 -40.04 -17.68 -28.69
CA ASN A 181 -40.32 -19.11 -28.46
C ASN A 181 -41.59 -19.59 -29.20
N VAL A 182 -42.60 -18.75 -29.41
CA VAL A 182 -43.80 -19.09 -30.19
C VAL A 182 -43.48 -19.30 -31.69
N GLY A 183 -42.37 -18.74 -32.17
CA GLY A 183 -41.89 -18.94 -33.54
C GLY A 183 -41.20 -20.27 -33.83
N THR A 184 -41.00 -21.14 -32.83
CA THR A 184 -40.39 -22.48 -33.05
C THR A 184 -41.50 -23.53 -33.16
N PRO A 185 -41.89 -23.98 -34.38
CA PRO A 185 -42.91 -25.02 -34.51
C PRO A 185 -42.40 -26.34 -33.90
N PRO A 186 -43.26 -27.12 -33.23
CA PRO A 186 -42.87 -28.41 -32.69
C PRO A 186 -42.44 -29.33 -33.83
N SER A 187 -41.18 -29.77 -33.81
CA SER A 187 -40.67 -30.83 -34.68
C SER A 187 -41.39 -32.13 -34.32
N GLY A 188 -42.48 -32.41 -35.03
CA GLY A 188 -43.16 -33.70 -34.99
C GLY A 188 -42.28 -34.76 -35.65
N GLY A 189 -41.54 -35.52 -34.84
CA GLY A 189 -40.84 -36.71 -35.30
C GLY A 189 -41.82 -37.86 -35.60
N PRO A 190 -41.62 -38.63 -36.68
CA PRO A 190 -42.48 -39.76 -37.02
C PRO A 190 -42.28 -40.92 -36.04
N GLN A 191 -43.35 -41.35 -35.38
CA GLN A 191 -43.40 -42.65 -34.70
C GLN A 191 -43.47 -43.76 -35.75
N VAL A 192 -42.53 -44.71 -35.69
CA VAL A 192 -42.55 -45.94 -36.48
C VAL A 192 -42.93 -47.09 -35.53
N PRO A 193 -43.88 -47.97 -35.91
CA PRO A 193 -44.25 -49.15 -35.13
C PRO A 193 -43.20 -50.26 -35.18
#